data_AF-A0A4U7D3Y0-F1
#
_entry.id   AF-A0A4U7D3Y0-F1
#
_cell.length_a   1.000
_cell.length_b   1.000
_cell.length_c   1.000
_cell.angle_alpha   90.00
_cell.angle_beta   90.00
_cell.angle_gamma   90.00
#
_symmetry.space_group_name_H-M   'P 1'
#
loop_
_entity.id
_entity.type
_entity.pdbx_description
1 polymer ?
#
loop_
_entity_poly.entity_id
_entity_poly.type
_entity_poly.pdbx_seq_one_letter_code
_entity_poly.pdbx_strand_id
1 'polypeptide(L)'
;IGFDFKNQAAFGASAGGSDGPGAVTGTERESTTEEWDPVWGAYESVSAEYNALSVGLADAAESGSGGSGADSADGSRSATLQLRVFDDGIGFRTVLGEGFASNSERAVVASENTGVDFADDYDAWWIRNAVTNPRFEQE
;
A
#
# COMPACT_ATOMS: atom_id res chain seq x y z
N ILE A 1 -1.98 -6.53 -4.09
CA ILE A 1 -1.99 -5.07 -3.83
C ILE A 1 -2.28 -4.37 -5.15
N GLY A 2 -3.25 -3.48 -5.16
CA GLY A 2 -3.60 -2.73 -6.37
C GLY A 2 -4.78 -1.79 -6.12
N PHE A 3 -5.01 -0.89 -7.07
CA PHE A 3 -5.99 0.17 -6.95
C PHE A 3 -6.75 0.34 -8.26
N ASP A 4 -8.08 0.38 -8.17
CA ASP A 4 -8.94 0.84 -9.24
C ASP A 4 -9.26 2.32 -9.03
N PHE A 5 -9.30 3.10 -10.10
CA PHE A 5 -9.59 4.52 -10.05
C PHE A 5 -10.82 4.85 -10.88
N LYS A 6 -11.56 5.90 -10.51
CA LYS A 6 -12.73 6.35 -11.29
C LYS A 6 -12.35 7.06 -12.59
N ASN A 7 -11.19 7.69 -12.60
CA ASN A 7 -10.79 8.67 -13.61
C ASN A 7 -9.44 8.36 -14.29
N GLN A 8 -8.91 7.16 -14.07
CA GLN A 8 -7.71 6.65 -14.71
C GLN A 8 -7.71 5.11 -14.69
N ALA A 9 -6.80 4.49 -15.44
CA ALA A 9 -6.65 3.04 -15.44
C ALA A 9 -6.30 2.49 -14.04
N ALA A 10 -6.50 1.19 -13.82
CA ALA A 10 -6.04 0.53 -12.60
C ALA A 10 -4.51 0.59 -12.47
N PHE A 11 -4.00 0.39 -11.25
CA PHE A 11 -2.58 0.26 -10.95
C PHE A 11 -2.35 -0.99 -10.10
N GLY A 12 -1.56 -1.94 -10.59
CA GLY A 12 -1.42 -3.27 -9.98
C GLY A 12 -2.71 -4.10 -10.06
N ALA A 13 -2.97 -4.94 -9.06
CA ALA A 13 -4.13 -5.83 -9.05
C ALA A 13 -5.47 -5.08 -9.19
N SER A 14 -6.35 -5.55 -10.08
CA SER A 14 -7.68 -4.97 -10.32
C SER A 14 -8.80 -5.97 -10.00
N ALA A 15 -9.87 -5.53 -9.33
CA ALA A 15 -11.06 -6.36 -9.13
C ALA A 15 -11.85 -6.57 -10.45
N GLY A 16 -11.63 -5.72 -11.46
CA GLY A 16 -12.29 -5.78 -12.76
C GLY A 16 -11.68 -6.78 -13.74
N GLY A 17 -10.63 -7.52 -13.34
CA GLY A 17 -10.02 -8.59 -14.15
C GLY A 17 -9.01 -8.13 -15.21
N SER A 18 -8.72 -6.84 -15.30
CA SER A 18 -7.63 -6.29 -16.10
C SER A 18 -6.63 -5.60 -15.19
N ASP A 19 -5.68 -6.37 -14.67
CA ASP A 19 -4.60 -5.86 -13.83
C ASP A 19 -3.87 -4.71 -14.53
N GLY A 20 -3.63 -3.65 -13.77
CA GLY A 20 -2.81 -2.53 -14.20
C GLY A 20 -1.35 -2.94 -14.33
N PRO A 21 -0.59 -2.30 -15.24
CA PRO A 21 0.81 -2.62 -15.42
C PRO A 21 1.58 -2.30 -14.13
N GLY A 22 2.48 -3.19 -13.73
CA GLY A 22 3.22 -3.07 -12.47
C GLY A 22 4.62 -3.66 -12.61
N ALA A 23 5.61 -2.80 -12.80
CA ALA A 23 7.01 -3.18 -12.80
C ALA A 23 7.68 -2.76 -11.49
N VAL A 24 8.48 -3.65 -10.91
CA VAL A 24 9.38 -3.29 -9.81
C VAL A 24 10.53 -2.49 -10.40
N THR A 25 10.70 -1.25 -9.94
CA THR A 25 11.76 -0.34 -10.42
C THR A 25 13.00 -0.34 -9.54
N GLY A 26 12.88 -0.77 -8.29
CA GLY A 26 13.99 -0.84 -7.34
C GLY A 26 13.56 -1.26 -5.95
N THR A 27 14.53 -1.54 -5.09
CA THR A 27 14.29 -1.83 -3.67
C THR A 27 15.32 -1.17 -2.78
N GLU A 28 14.88 -0.64 -1.64
CA GLU A 28 15.73 -0.10 -0.58
C GLU A 28 15.43 -0.83 0.74
N ARG A 29 16.45 -1.08 1.54
CA ARG A 29 16.35 -1.81 2.82
C ARG A 29 16.96 -1.00 3.95
N GLU A 30 16.39 -1.14 5.12
CA GLU A 30 16.76 -0.41 6.33
C GLU A 30 16.47 -1.27 7.57
N SER A 31 17.19 -1.02 8.66
CA SER A 31 16.88 -1.54 10.00
C SER A 31 16.94 -0.36 10.97
N THR A 32 15.85 -0.12 11.71
CA THR A 32 15.65 1.09 12.51
C THR A 32 14.96 0.73 13.83
N THR A 33 15.22 1.55 14.85
CA THR A 33 14.43 1.62 16.08
C THR A 33 13.70 2.96 16.11
N GLU A 34 12.37 2.95 16.25
CA GLU A 34 11.55 4.14 16.42
C GLU A 34 11.11 4.27 17.88
N GLU A 35 11.32 5.45 18.47
CA GLU A 35 11.04 5.72 19.88
C GLU A 35 10.24 7.01 20.02
N TRP A 36 9.18 6.99 20.84
CA TRP A 36 8.39 8.18 21.15
C TRP A 36 7.67 8.06 22.50
N ASP A 37 7.38 9.21 23.10
CA ASP A 37 6.58 9.32 24.33
C ASP A 37 5.15 9.76 23.98
N PRO A 38 4.13 8.89 24.10
CA PRO A 38 2.75 9.27 23.84
C PRO A 38 2.27 10.37 24.78
N VAL A 39 1.53 11.36 24.25
CA VAL A 39 0.92 12.41 25.09
C VAL A 39 -0.08 11.83 26.11
N TRP A 40 -0.73 10.73 25.73
CA TRP A 40 -1.62 9.91 26.56
C TRP A 40 -1.64 8.49 25.98
N GLY A 41 -1.89 7.48 26.82
CA GLY A 41 -1.91 6.09 26.39
C GLY A 41 -1.72 5.12 27.55
N ALA A 42 -1.66 3.82 27.23
CA ALA A 42 -1.39 2.78 28.21
C ALA A 42 0.09 2.74 28.66
N TYR A 43 0.98 3.37 27.89
CA TYR A 43 2.43 3.37 28.11
C TYR A 43 2.96 4.80 28.13
N GLU A 44 3.97 5.05 28.96
CA GLU A 44 4.66 6.33 29.06
C GLU A 44 5.64 6.56 27.91
N SER A 45 6.21 5.48 27.38
CA SER A 45 7.14 5.48 26.23
C SER A 45 6.91 4.24 25.39
N VAL A 46 7.14 4.36 24.09
CA VAL A 46 7.06 3.26 23.12
C VAL A 46 8.35 3.22 22.32
N SER A 47 8.90 2.01 22.16
CA SER A 47 10.07 1.72 21.35
C SER A 47 9.75 0.52 20.47
N ALA A 48 10.09 0.59 19.18
CA ALA A 48 9.82 -0.45 18.22
C ALA A 48 11.00 -0.64 17.25
N GLU A 49 11.61 -1.82 17.30
CA GLU A 49 12.64 -2.24 16.36
C GLU A 49 11.97 -2.87 15.14
N TYR A 50 12.41 -2.49 13.93
CA TYR A 50 11.91 -3.09 12.70
C TYR A 50 12.95 -3.12 11.58
N ASN A 51 12.73 -4.07 10.67
CA ASN A 51 13.35 -4.06 9.36
C ASN A 51 12.37 -3.48 8.34
N ALA A 52 12.86 -2.61 7.47
CA ALA A 52 12.08 -1.95 6.43
C ALA A 52 12.50 -2.38 5.03
N LEU A 53 11.52 -2.47 4.13
CA LEU A 53 11.71 -2.65 2.69
C LEU A 53 10.82 -1.65 1.96
N SER A 54 11.44 -0.80 1.15
CA SER A 54 10.75 0.07 0.19
C SER A 54 10.90 -0.52 -1.20
N VAL A 55 9.78 -0.77 -1.89
CA VAL A 55 9.76 -1.30 -3.26
C VAL A 55 9.17 -0.24 -4.18
N GLY A 56 9.98 0.22 -5.14
CA GLY A 56 9.52 1.12 -6.19
C GLY A 56 8.66 0.35 -7.21
N LEU A 57 7.52 0.93 -7.56
CA LEU A 57 6.55 0.41 -8.52
C LEU A 57 6.27 1.47 -9.58
N ALA A 58 6.15 1.07 -10.84
CA ALA A 58 5.70 1.95 -11.91
C ALA A 58 4.77 1.21 -12.87
N ASP A 59 4.00 1.97 -13.64
CA ASP A 59 3.37 1.43 -14.85
C ASP A 59 4.47 0.74 -15.66
N ALA A 60 4.30 -0.55 -15.97
CA ALA A 60 5.21 -1.26 -16.85
C ALA A 60 5.28 -0.53 -18.20
N ALA A 61 6.43 0.11 -18.46
CA ALA A 61 6.75 0.59 -19.79
C ALA A 61 6.68 -0.61 -20.75
N GLU A 62 6.09 -0.42 -21.94
CA GLU A 62 6.28 -1.37 -23.04
C GLU A 62 7.78 -1.69 -23.12
N SER A 63 8.10 -2.95 -22.88
CA SER A 63 9.45 -3.38 -22.51
C SER A 63 10.47 -2.94 -23.55
N GLY A 64 11.40 -2.05 -23.18
CA GLY A 64 12.50 -1.70 -24.07
C GLY A 64 13.27 -0.44 -23.72
N SER A 65 13.96 -0.41 -22.58
CA SER A 65 15.22 0.36 -22.41
C SER A 65 15.64 0.35 -20.93
N GLY A 66 16.84 -0.16 -20.64
CA GLY A 66 17.43 -0.17 -19.30
C GLY A 66 17.85 1.22 -18.84
N GLY A 67 16.90 2.00 -18.32
CA GLY A 67 17.13 3.29 -17.67
C GLY A 67 17.24 3.15 -16.15
N SER A 68 18.32 3.67 -15.60
CA SER A 68 18.55 3.84 -14.16
C SER A 68 17.43 4.64 -13.50
N GLY A 69 16.96 4.16 -12.34
CA GLY A 69 15.90 4.77 -11.55
C GLY A 69 16.25 6.18 -11.06
N ALA A 70 15.86 7.18 -11.83
CA ALA A 70 15.55 8.55 -11.45
C ALA A 70 15.08 9.20 -12.77
N ASP A 71 13.98 9.94 -12.74
CA ASP A 71 13.36 10.61 -13.90
C ASP A 71 12.34 9.77 -14.69
N SER A 72 11.17 9.51 -14.07
CA SER A 72 9.90 9.40 -14.80
C SER A 72 9.54 10.76 -15.43
N ALA A 73 10.30 11.17 -16.44
CA ALA A 73 10.11 12.43 -17.15
C ALA A 73 8.92 12.42 -18.13
N ASP A 74 8.25 11.28 -18.31
CA ASP A 74 7.12 11.12 -19.22
C ASP A 74 5.87 10.65 -18.48
N GLY A 75 5.22 11.53 -17.69
CA GLY A 75 3.81 11.38 -17.25
C GLY A 75 3.36 10.03 -16.65
N SER A 76 4.30 9.16 -16.26
CA SER A 76 4.06 7.77 -15.87
C SER A 76 3.80 7.70 -14.38
N ARG A 77 2.86 6.86 -13.97
CA ARG A 77 2.48 6.74 -12.57
C ARG A 77 3.49 5.85 -11.85
N SER A 78 3.96 6.32 -10.71
CA SER A 78 4.90 5.61 -9.85
C SER A 78 4.41 5.61 -8.40
N ALA A 79 4.66 4.52 -7.70
CA ALA A 79 4.31 4.33 -6.30
C ALA A 79 5.44 3.64 -5.55
N THR A 80 5.43 3.74 -4.23
CA THR A 80 6.34 2.98 -3.35
C THR A 80 5.54 2.13 -2.39
N LEU A 81 5.73 0.82 -2.42
CA LEU A 81 5.24 -0.08 -1.38
C LEU A 81 6.27 -0.09 -0.23
N GLN A 82 5.88 0.40 0.93
CA GLN A 82 6.70 0.40 2.14
C GLN A 82 6.22 -0.70 3.07
N LEU A 83 7.14 -1.58 3.48
CA LEU A 83 6.91 -2.63 4.45
C LEU A 83 7.78 -2.40 5.67
N ARG A 84 7.24 -2.65 6.86
CA ARG A 84 7.95 -2.73 8.13
C ARG A 84 7.63 -4.07 8.79
N VAL A 85 8.65 -4.80 9.18
CA VAL A 85 8.55 -6.10 9.84
C VAL A 85 9.13 -5.97 11.24
N PHE A 86 8.27 -6.23 12.21
CA PHE A 86 8.56 -6.28 13.64
C PHE A 86 8.59 -7.75 14.08
N ASP A 87 9.05 -8.01 15.31
CA ASP A 87 9.06 -9.37 15.87
C ASP A 87 7.65 -9.96 16.04
N ASP A 88 6.62 -9.11 16.18
CA ASP A 88 5.24 -9.46 16.48
C ASP A 88 4.23 -9.05 15.41
N GLY A 89 4.69 -8.51 14.27
CA GLY A 89 3.77 -8.04 13.25
C GLY A 89 4.41 -7.51 11.98
N ILE A 90 3.56 -7.29 10.98
CA ILE A 90 3.92 -6.64 9.72
C ILE A 90 2.97 -5.48 9.46
N GLY A 91 3.54 -4.34 9.08
CA GLY A 91 2.79 -3.19 8.58
C GLY A 91 3.25 -2.85 7.17
N PHE A 92 2.32 -2.49 6.28
CA PHE A 92 2.69 -1.96 4.98
C PHE A 92 1.73 -0.87 4.52
N ARG A 93 2.22 0.00 3.64
CA ARG A 93 1.43 1.04 2.97
C ARG A 93 1.93 1.27 1.55
N THR A 94 1.03 1.68 0.67
CA THR A 94 1.40 2.17 -0.66
C THR A 94 1.41 3.70 -0.67
N VAL A 95 2.53 4.29 -1.08
CA VAL A 95 2.68 5.73 -1.29
C VAL A 95 2.50 6.01 -2.78
N LEU A 96 1.38 6.63 -3.17
CA LEU A 96 1.13 7.02 -4.56
C LEU A 96 1.92 8.30 -4.87
N GLY A 97 2.72 8.28 -5.94
CA GLY A 97 3.52 9.41 -6.39
C GLY A 97 2.72 10.50 -7.11
N GLU A 98 3.38 11.59 -7.46
CA GLU A 98 2.76 12.77 -8.07
C GLU A 98 2.10 12.48 -9.44
N GLY A 99 2.58 11.48 -10.18
CA GLY A 99 2.00 11.04 -11.46
C GLY A 99 0.53 10.62 -11.36
N PHE A 100 0.06 10.22 -10.17
CA PHE A 100 -1.37 9.94 -9.95
C PHE A 100 -2.23 11.20 -9.85
N ALA A 101 -1.64 12.35 -9.50
CA ALA A 101 -2.33 13.63 -9.34
C ALA A 101 -2.37 14.47 -10.63
N SER A 102 -1.66 14.05 -11.69
CA SER A 102 -1.53 14.79 -12.96
C SER A 102 -2.82 14.83 -13.80
N ASN A 103 -3.78 13.94 -13.52
CA ASN A 103 -5.12 14.00 -14.12
C ASN A 103 -5.94 15.05 -13.36
N SER A 104 -6.46 16.06 -14.08
CA SER A 104 -7.05 17.32 -13.59
C SER A 104 -8.25 17.22 -12.61
N GLU A 105 -8.57 16.02 -12.15
CA GLU A 105 -9.43 15.69 -11.02
C GLU A 105 -8.57 14.74 -10.16
N ARG A 106 -8.17 15.14 -8.94
CA ARG A 106 -7.30 14.34 -8.03
C ARG A 106 -7.58 12.83 -8.13
N ALA A 107 -6.55 11.98 -8.03
CA ALA A 107 -6.72 10.52 -8.05
C ALA A 107 -7.90 10.06 -7.17
N VAL A 108 -8.99 9.59 -7.79
CA VAL A 108 -10.17 9.10 -7.06
C VAL A 108 -10.10 7.59 -7.01
N VAL A 109 -9.58 7.05 -5.91
CA VAL A 109 -9.58 5.61 -5.65
C VAL A 109 -11.02 5.12 -5.56
N ALA A 110 -11.38 4.20 -6.45
CA ALA A 110 -12.68 3.54 -6.49
C ALA A 110 -12.68 2.27 -5.64
N SER A 111 -11.59 1.50 -5.70
CA SER A 111 -11.38 0.28 -4.92
C SER A 111 -9.91 0.15 -4.56
N GLU A 112 -9.64 -0.34 -3.36
CA GLU A 112 -8.34 -0.90 -2.99
C GLU A 112 -8.44 -2.43 -3.02
N ASN A 113 -7.60 -3.06 -3.84
CA ASN A 113 -7.57 -4.51 -4.07
C ASN A 113 -6.41 -5.16 -3.30
N THR A 114 -6.15 -4.65 -2.09
CA THR A 114 -5.25 -5.29 -1.13
C THR A 114 -5.97 -6.49 -0.52
N GLY A 115 -5.37 -7.67 -0.61
CA GLY A 115 -5.93 -8.90 -0.07
C GLY A 115 -4.95 -9.60 0.88
N VAL A 116 -5.49 -10.35 1.83
CA VAL A 116 -4.75 -11.27 2.70
C VAL A 116 -5.27 -12.66 2.39
N ASP A 117 -4.43 -13.48 1.77
CA ASP A 117 -4.76 -14.86 1.43
C ASP A 117 -4.23 -15.78 2.53
N PHE A 118 -5.15 -16.40 3.28
CA PHE A 118 -4.79 -17.32 4.35
C PHE A 118 -4.36 -18.66 3.75
N ALA A 119 -3.36 -19.30 4.36
CA ALA A 119 -2.83 -20.58 3.86
C ALA A 119 -3.85 -21.72 3.93
N ASP A 120 -4.87 -21.59 4.78
CA ASP A 120 -5.95 -22.56 4.97
C ASP A 120 -7.18 -21.88 5.61
N ASP A 121 -8.24 -22.65 5.84
CA ASP A 121 -9.46 -22.24 6.55
C ASP A 121 -9.25 -22.30 8.07
N TYR A 122 -8.84 -21.18 8.66
CA TYR A 122 -8.62 -21.06 10.10
C TYR A 122 -9.84 -20.51 10.85
N ASP A 123 -9.95 -20.85 12.14
CA ASP A 123 -10.97 -20.27 13.02
C ASP A 123 -10.78 -18.75 13.17
N ALA A 124 -11.84 -17.99 12.90
CA ALA A 124 -11.84 -16.53 12.98
C ALA A 124 -12.88 -16.02 13.99
N TRP A 125 -12.48 -15.05 14.81
CA TRP A 125 -13.39 -14.27 15.65
C TRP A 125 -13.58 -12.89 15.03
N TRP A 126 -14.77 -12.61 14.53
CA TRP A 126 -15.06 -11.38 13.80
C TRP A 126 -16.46 -10.85 14.10
N ILE A 127 -16.65 -9.55 13.86
CA ILE A 127 -17.96 -8.90 13.89
C ILE A 127 -18.44 -8.70 12.46
N ARG A 128 -19.73 -8.92 12.21
CA ARG A 128 -20.26 -8.71 10.86
C ARG A 128 -20.24 -7.23 10.52
N ASN A 129 -19.59 -6.91 9.41
CA ASN A 129 -19.69 -5.58 8.83
C ASN A 129 -21.10 -5.41 8.22
N ALA A 130 -22.00 -4.76 8.96
CA ALA A 130 -23.35 -4.44 8.52
C ALA A 130 -23.52 -2.92 8.46
N VAL A 131 -23.94 -2.42 7.29
CA VAL A 131 -24.13 -0.98 6.99
C VAL A 131 -25.09 -0.28 7.96
N THR A 132 -25.95 -1.03 8.66
CA THR A 132 -27.01 -0.50 9.51
C THR A 132 -26.63 -0.20 10.96
N ASN A 133 -25.44 -0.58 11.43
CA ASN A 133 -24.95 -0.11 12.74
C ASN A 133 -23.51 0.40 12.60
N PRO A 134 -23.31 1.69 12.28
CA PRO A 134 -21.97 2.27 12.19
C PRO A 134 -21.25 2.36 13.55
N ARG A 135 -21.89 1.92 14.63
CA ARG A 135 -21.31 1.77 15.95
C ARG A 135 -20.83 0.32 16.07
N PHE A 136 -19.59 0.11 16.48
CA PHE A 136 -19.00 -1.22 16.75
C PHE A 136 -19.65 -1.96 17.95
N GLU A 137 -20.91 -1.66 18.25
CA GLU A 137 -21.73 -2.24 19.30
C GLU A 137 -22.59 -3.35 18.67
N GLN A 138 -22.44 -4.58 19.12
CA GLN A 138 -23.37 -5.67 18.80
C GLN A 138 -24.25 -5.92 20.03
N GLU A 139 -25.57 -5.74 19.88
CA GLU A 139 -26.59 -6.15 20.86
C GLU A 139 -26.95 -7.63 20.70
#